data_AF-A0A7R9VDQ7-F1
#
_entry.id   AF-A0A7R9VDQ7-F1
#
_cell.length_a   1.000
_cell.length_b   1.000
_cell.length_c   1.000
_cell.angle_alpha   90.00
_cell.angle_beta   90.00
_cell.angle_gamma   90.00
#
_symmetry.space_group_name_H-M   'P 1'
#
loop_
_entity.id
_entity.type
_entity.pdbx_description
1 polymer ?
#
loop_
_entity_poly.entity_id
_entity_poly.type
_entity_poly.pdbx_seq_one_letter_code
_entity_poly.pdbx_strand_id
1 'polypeptide(L)'
;VTSVLGRDGLVLAKQLPNLRKLVSFREGPKSVQVSGREALQRLMFLFRLLLQVTCSRDHPVVLFLDDLQWADEISLELIHALVTDQQICGFLFVGCYRSNEVCSSHSL
;
A
#
# COMPACT_ATOMS: atom_id res chain seq x y z
N VAL A 1 -9.21 6.77 -10.57
CA VAL A 1 -8.94 6.21 -9.22
C VAL A 1 -10.17 5.51 -8.63
N THR A 2 -11.29 6.21 -8.40
CA THR A 2 -12.47 5.68 -7.68
C THR A 2 -13.22 4.57 -8.42
N SER A 3 -13.32 4.65 -9.75
CA SER A 3 -13.91 3.58 -10.58
C SER A 3 -13.09 2.28 -10.56
N VAL A 4 -11.78 2.39 -10.36
CA VAL A 4 -10.84 1.26 -10.45
C VAL A 4 -10.73 0.53 -9.11
N LEU A 5 -10.68 1.26 -8.00
CA LEU A 5 -10.72 0.67 -6.65
C LEU A 5 -12.10 0.08 -6.29
N GLY A 6 -13.15 0.52 -6.99
CA GLY A 6 -14.48 -0.05 -6.91
C GLY A 6 -15.01 -0.17 -5.47
N ARG A 7 -15.67 -1.30 -5.18
CA ARG A 7 -16.28 -1.60 -3.87
C ARG A 7 -15.27 -1.77 -2.74
N ASP A 8 -14.04 -2.14 -3.08
CA ASP A 8 -13.00 -2.49 -2.12
C ASP A 8 -12.16 -1.28 -1.69
N GLY A 9 -12.26 -0.14 -2.37
CA GLY A 9 -11.61 1.11 -1.97
C GLY A 9 -11.97 1.58 -0.55
N LEU A 10 -13.16 1.23 -0.05
CA LEU A 10 -13.56 1.53 1.33
C LEU A 10 -12.78 0.71 2.38
N VAL A 11 -12.26 -0.47 2.02
CA VAL A 11 -11.39 -1.27 2.89
C VAL A 11 -10.08 -0.53 3.12
N LEU A 12 -9.47 0.00 2.05
CA LEU A 12 -8.29 0.86 2.15
C LEU A 12 -8.57 2.13 2.96
N ALA A 13 -9.69 2.80 2.70
CA ALA A 13 -10.04 4.06 3.39
C ALA A 13 -10.32 3.88 4.91
N LYS A 14 -10.57 2.66 5.37
CA LYS A 14 -10.66 2.34 6.81
C LYS A 14 -9.27 2.22 7.44
N GLN A 15 -8.32 1.62 6.74
CA GLN A 15 -6.95 1.41 7.24
C GLN A 15 -6.08 2.67 7.09
N LEU A 16 -6.32 3.46 6.04
CA LEU A 16 -5.65 4.72 5.78
C LEU A 16 -6.67 5.86 5.67
N PRO A 17 -7.16 6.41 6.80
CA PRO A 17 -8.20 7.43 6.81
C PRO A 17 -7.84 8.67 5.96
N ASN A 18 -6.55 9.01 5.90
CA ASN A 18 -6.05 10.14 5.11
C ASN A 18 -6.22 9.95 3.59
N LEU A 19 -6.40 8.71 3.09
CA LEU A 19 -6.71 8.49 1.67
C LEU A 19 -8.01 9.19 1.25
N ARG A 20 -8.94 9.42 2.17
CA ARG A 20 -10.20 10.14 1.88
C ARG A 20 -9.96 11.59 1.46
N LYS A 21 -8.81 12.17 1.80
CA LYS A 21 -8.40 13.52 1.37
C LYS A 21 -7.86 13.53 -0.07
N LEU A 22 -7.30 12.41 -0.52
CA LEU A 22 -6.69 12.25 -1.84
C LEU A 22 -7.67 11.68 -2.86
N VAL A 23 -8.63 10.86 -2.41
CA VAL A 23 -9.56 10.11 -3.26
C VAL A 23 -10.96 10.18 -2.66
N SER A 24 -11.92 10.67 -3.45
CA SER A 24 -13.33 10.71 -3.06
C SER A 24 -13.98 9.32 -3.16
N PHE A 25 -13.89 8.52 -2.11
CA PHE A 25 -14.59 7.23 -2.06
C PHE A 25 -16.10 7.43 -2.01
N ARG A 26 -16.82 6.96 -3.04
CA ARG A 26 -18.29 6.88 -3.00
C ARG A 26 -18.70 5.70 -2.12
N GLU A 27 -19.68 5.91 -1.26
CA GLU A 27 -20.31 4.80 -0.53
C GLU A 27 -21.00 3.88 -1.54
N GLY A 28 -20.43 2.69 -1.73
CA GLY A 28 -21.01 1.60 -2.53
C GLY A 28 -21.61 0.52 -1.63
N PRO A 29 -22.18 -0.56 -2.21
CA PRO A 29 -22.69 -1.68 -1.42
C PRO A 29 -21.60 -2.26 -0.52
N LYS A 30 -22.00 -2.71 0.69
CA LYS A 30 -21.09 -3.20 1.74
C LYS A 30 -20.04 -4.17 1.16
N SER A 31 -18.76 -3.89 1.38
CA SER A 31 -17.66 -4.77 1.01
C SER A 31 -17.84 -6.15 1.66
N VAL A 32 -17.50 -7.22 0.94
CA VAL A 32 -17.50 -8.58 1.49
C VAL A 32 -16.52 -8.64 2.67
N GLN A 33 -17.00 -9.03 3.84
CA GLN A 33 -16.16 -9.27 5.02
C GLN A 33 -15.27 -10.47 4.73
N VAL A 34 -13.96 -10.24 4.69
CA VAL A 34 -12.92 -11.29 4.60
C VAL A 34 -12.01 -11.17 5.81
N SER A 35 -11.44 -12.31 6.22
CA SER A 35 -10.57 -12.40 7.38
C SER A 35 -9.29 -13.17 7.06
N GLY A 36 -8.30 -13.06 7.95
CA GLY A 36 -7.03 -13.77 7.82
C GLY A 36 -6.31 -13.45 6.50
N ARG A 37 -5.84 -14.50 5.82
CA ARG A 37 -4.99 -14.39 4.62
C ARG A 37 -5.68 -13.70 3.45
N GLU A 38 -6.98 -13.91 3.27
CA GLU A 38 -7.74 -13.26 2.19
C GLU A 38 -7.84 -11.75 2.38
N ALA A 39 -8.00 -11.29 3.63
CA ALA A 39 -8.02 -9.86 3.94
C ALA A 39 -6.67 -9.21 3.62
N LEU A 40 -5.58 -9.89 3.94
CA LEU A 40 -4.23 -9.44 3.63
C LEU A 40 -3.98 -9.37 2.12
N GLN A 41 -4.27 -10.44 1.38
CA GLN A 41 -4.12 -10.48 -0.08
C GLN A 41 -4.94 -9.39 -0.76
N ARG A 42 -6.16 -9.16 -0.27
CA ARG A 42 -7.01 -8.07 -0.75
C ARG A 42 -6.36 -6.72 -0.47
N LEU A 43 -5.81 -6.49 0.73
CA LEU A 43 -5.13 -5.25 1.07
C LEU A 43 -3.93 -5.00 0.13
N MET A 44 -3.08 -6.02 -0.07
CA MET A 44 -1.93 -5.95 -0.97
C MET A 44 -2.34 -5.60 -2.40
N PHE A 45 -3.36 -6.27 -2.93
CA PHE A 45 -3.91 -5.99 -4.27
C PHE A 45 -4.39 -4.55 -4.40
N LEU A 46 -5.12 -4.04 -3.39
CA LEU A 46 -5.67 -2.69 -3.44
C LEU A 46 -4.59 -1.62 -3.34
N PHE A 47 -3.53 -1.82 -2.55
CA PHE A 47 -2.39 -0.91 -2.51
C PHE A 47 -1.67 -0.81 -3.85
N ARG A 48 -1.42 -1.96 -4.49
CA ARG A 48 -0.84 -2.01 -5.84
C ARG A 48 -1.72 -1.26 -6.84
N LEU A 49 -3.02 -1.54 -6.83
CA LEU A 49 -3.98 -0.90 -7.71
C LEU A 49 -4.06 0.62 -7.47
N LEU A 50 -4.04 1.06 -6.20
CA LEU A 50 -4.00 2.47 -5.84
C LEU A 50 -2.80 3.15 -6.49
N LEU A 51 -1.59 2.60 -6.30
CA LEU A 51 -0.39 3.19 -6.89
C LEU A 51 -0.41 3.16 -8.42
N GLN A 52 -0.88 2.09 -9.06
CA GLN A 52 -1.01 2.03 -10.51
C GLN A 52 -1.91 3.14 -11.08
N VAL A 53 -2.95 3.56 -10.36
CA VAL A 53 -3.89 4.59 -10.84
C VAL A 53 -3.55 6.00 -10.38
N THR A 54 -2.70 6.15 -9.37
CA THR A 54 -2.29 7.46 -8.85
C THR A 54 -0.90 7.88 -9.31
N CYS A 55 0.00 6.93 -9.60
CA CYS A 55 1.34 7.22 -10.06
C CYS A 55 1.35 7.35 -11.58
N SER A 56 1.97 8.42 -12.07
CA SER A 56 2.34 8.54 -13.48
C SER A 56 3.65 9.33 -13.60
N ARG A 57 4.20 9.41 -14.80
CA ARG A 57 5.37 10.29 -15.04
C ARG A 57 5.08 11.76 -14.76
N ASP A 58 3.86 12.20 -15.05
CA ASP A 58 3.41 13.58 -14.82
C ASP A 58 3.01 13.83 -13.35
N HIS A 59 2.67 12.76 -12.63
CA HIS A 59 2.28 12.78 -11.22
C HIS A 59 3.03 11.71 -10.42
N PRO A 60 4.34 11.90 -10.16
CA PRO A 60 5.11 10.92 -9.43
C PRO A 60 4.69 10.88 -7.96
N VAL A 61 4.75 9.69 -7.36
CA VAL A 61 4.44 9.47 -5.94
C VAL A 61 5.68 8.97 -5.22
N VAL A 62 5.96 9.55 -4.06
CA VAL A 62 7.00 9.08 -3.14
C VAL A 62 6.33 8.46 -1.92
N LEU A 63 6.65 7.20 -1.62
CA LEU A 63 6.33 6.57 -0.34
C LEU A 63 7.58 6.62 0.54
N PHE A 64 7.51 7.39 1.63
CA PHE A 64 8.56 7.52 2.63
C PHE A 64 8.18 6.80 3.92
N LEU A 65 9.07 5.94 4.43
CA LEU A 65 8.92 5.23 5.72
C LEU A 65 10.18 5.41 6.57
N ASP A 66 10.06 5.96 7.78
CA ASP A 66 11.21 6.37 8.61
C ASP A 66 11.74 5.27 9.55
N ASP A 67 10.87 4.35 9.96
CA ASP A 67 11.14 3.32 10.97
C ASP A 67 10.94 1.92 10.38
N LEU A 68 11.61 1.63 9.26
CA LEU A 68 11.42 0.39 8.51
C LEU A 68 11.82 -0.86 9.33
N GLN A 69 12.69 -0.73 10.33
CA GLN A 69 13.09 -1.82 11.24
C GLN A 69 11.93 -2.39 12.07
N TRP A 70 10.78 -1.72 12.12
CA TRP A 70 9.57 -2.20 12.80
C TRP A 70 8.60 -2.91 11.85
N ALA A 71 8.92 -2.99 10.56
CA ALA A 71 8.08 -3.66 9.57
C ALA A 71 8.16 -5.18 9.71
N ASP A 72 7.00 -5.82 9.78
CA ASP A 72 6.91 -7.28 9.71
C ASP A 72 7.18 -7.82 8.30
N GLU A 73 7.38 -9.14 8.18
CA GLU A 73 7.65 -9.80 6.90
C GLU A 73 6.59 -9.49 5.83
N ILE A 74 5.32 -9.42 6.24
CA ILE A 74 4.20 -9.11 5.36
C ILE A 74 4.30 -7.68 4.80
N SER A 75 4.67 -6.72 5.65
CA SER A 75 4.87 -5.33 5.24
C SER A 75 6.03 -5.20 4.26
N LEU A 76 7.13 -5.92 4.50
CA LEU A 76 8.27 -5.97 3.58
C LEU A 76 7.91 -6.63 2.24
N GLU A 77 7.12 -7.71 2.25
CA GLU A 77 6.60 -8.35 1.03
C GLU A 77 5.72 -7.39 0.23
N LEU A 78 4.87 -6.60 0.90
CA LEU A 78 4.09 -5.55 0.25
C LEU A 78 5.00 -4.51 -0.42
N ILE A 79 5.98 -3.97 0.30
CA ILE A 79 6.93 -2.99 -0.25
C ILE A 79 7.63 -3.58 -1.47
N HIS A 80 8.14 -4.81 -1.38
CA HIS A 80 8.78 -5.51 -2.47
C HIS A 80 7.86 -5.64 -3.70
N ALA A 81 6.61 -6.05 -3.49
CA ALA A 81 5.61 -6.17 -4.55
C ALA A 81 5.28 -4.83 -5.23
N LEU A 82 5.34 -3.72 -4.49
CA LEU A 82 5.11 -2.38 -5.04
C LEU A 82 6.31 -1.88 -5.86
N VAL A 83 7.54 -2.01 -5.34
CA VAL A 83 8.74 -1.49 -6.02
C VAL A 83 9.12 -2.32 -7.26
N THR A 84 8.71 -3.59 -7.32
CA THR A 84 8.98 -4.48 -8.46
C THR A 84 7.87 -4.49 -9.51
N ASP A 85 6.75 -3.81 -9.27
CA ASP A 85 5.64 -3.76 -10.22
C ASP A 85 5.91 -2.78 -11.36
N GLN A 86 6.21 -3.34 -12.53
CA GLN A 86 6.47 -2.59 -13.76
C GLN A 86 5.27 -1.77 -14.27
N GLN A 87 4.05 -2.06 -13.79
CA GLN A 87 2.86 -1.27 -14.15
C GLN A 87 2.78 0.05 -13.37
N ILE A 88 3.52 0.18 -12.26
CA ILE A 88 3.55 1.42 -11.48
C ILE A 88 4.62 2.35 -12.07
N CYS A 89 4.17 3.31 -12.86
CA CYS A 89 5.04 4.31 -13.48
C CYS A 89 5.15 5.56 -12.60
N GLY A 90 6.37 6.03 -12.32
CA GLY A 90 6.57 7.25 -11.52
C GLY A 90 6.46 7.05 -10.01
N PHE A 91 6.87 5.89 -9.50
CA PHE A 91 6.88 5.61 -8.07
C PHE A 91 8.32 5.54 -7.54
N LEU A 92 8.55 6.18 -6.39
CA LEU A 92 9.79 6.11 -5.65
C LEU A 92 9.48 5.67 -4.21
N PHE A 93 10.19 4.64 -3.76
CA PHE A 93 10.17 4.23 -2.37
C PHE A 93 11.44 4.71 -1.67
N VAL A 94 11.29 5.31 -0.48
CA VAL A 94 12.40 5.72 0.38
C VAL A 94 12.16 5.15 1.77
N GLY A 95 13.08 4.33 2.25
CA GLY A 95 13.04 3.74 3.59
C GLY A 95 14.24 4.19 4.41
N CYS A 96 14.01 4.57 5.65
CA CYS A 96 15.03 4.73 6.67
C CYS A 96 14.91 3.61 7.70
N TYR A 97 16.04 3.15 8.21
CA TYR A 97 16.09 2.19 9.29
C TYR A 97 17.31 2.44 10.17
N ARG A 98 17.22 2.04 11.44
CA ARG A 98 18.33 2.10 12.39
C ARG A 98 19.06 0.76 12.41
N SER A 99 20.28 0.71 11.89
CA SER A 99 21.07 -0.53 11.79
C SER A 99 21.37 -1.20 13.13
N ASN A 100 21.37 -0.44 14.24
CA ASN A 100 21.57 -0.94 15.59
C ASN A 100 20.29 -1.52 16.25
N GLU A 101 19.12 -1.42 15.59
CA GLU A 101 17.84 -1.98 16.05
C GLU A 101 17.42 -3.21 15.25
N VAL A 102 18.26 -3.67 14.31
CA VAL A 102 18.02 -4.84 13.47
C VAL A 102 18.85 -6.01 14.02
N CYS A 103 18.19 -6.98 14.66
CA CYS A 103 18.84 -8.25 15.03
C CYS A 103 19.16 -9.06 13.77
N SER A 104 20.18 -9.92 13.81
CA SER A 104 20.60 -10.77 12.68
C SER A 104 19.53 -11.74 12.15
N SER A 105 18.38 -11.85 12.81
CA SER A 105 17.22 -12.64 12.40
C SER A 105 16.13 -11.84 11.67
N HIS A 106 16.29 -10.52 11.51
CA HIS A 106 15.31 -9.67 10.83
C HIS A 106 15.54 -9.69 9.31
N SER A 107 14.47 -9.68 8.51
CA SER A 107 14.51 -9.84 7.05
C SER A 107 14.93 -8.58 6.26
N LEU A 108 15.54 -7.60 6.92
CA LEU A 108 16.07 -6.37 6.30
C LEU A 108 17.56 -6.50 6.01
#